data_AF-A0A925ITB6-F1
#
_entry.id   AF-A0A925ITB6-F1
#
_cell.length_a   1.000
_cell.length_b   1.000
_cell.length_c   1.000
_cell.angle_alpha   90.00
_cell.angle_beta   90.00
_cell.angle_gamma   90.00
#
_symmetry.space_group_name_H-M   'P 1'
#
loop_
_entity.id
_entity.type
_entity.pdbx_description
1 polymer ?
#
loop_
_entity_poly.entity_id
_entity_poly.type
_entity_poly.pdbx_seq_one_letter_code
_entity_poly.pdbx_strand_id
1 'polypeptide(L)' 'MIPKINNISKMLILSGFLISITGSTIFGIEWLELVGLSIVFIGFVLSKKDFIEVRGDYGKHIYYTIIIMFVLLTFIR' A
#
# COMPACT_ATOMS: atom_id res chain seq x y z
N MET A 1 -12.82 8.02 15.54
CA MET A 1 -11.60 8.77 15.19
C MET A 1 -11.08 8.25 13.85
N ILE A 2 -10.87 9.10 12.85
CA ILE A 2 -10.32 8.69 11.54
C ILE A 2 -8.82 8.46 11.74
N PRO A 3 -8.25 7.32 11.32
CA PRO A 3 -6.81 7.07 11.49
C PRO A 3 -6.01 8.16 10.78
N LYS A 4 -5.19 8.90 11.55
CA LYS A 4 -4.24 9.86 11.00
C LYS A 4 -3.01 9.09 10.52
N ILE A 5 -3.14 8.46 9.36
CA ILE A 5 -2.00 7.88 8.67
C ILE A 5 -0.96 9.00 8.46
N ASN A 6 0.28 8.72 8.85
CA ASN A 6 1.41 9.62 8.66
C ASN A 6 1.52 10.05 7.18
N ASN A 7 1.88 11.32 6.95
CA ASN A 7 1.93 11.90 5.60
C ASN A 7 2.95 11.21 4.68
N ILE A 8 4.06 10.72 5.21
CA ILE A 8 5.07 9.92 4.48
C ILE A 8 4.43 8.62 3.96
N SER A 9 3.71 7.88 4.82
CA SER A 9 3.01 6.66 4.41
C SER A 9 1.99 6.94 3.31
N LYS A 10 1.21 8.02 3.44
CA LYS A 10 0.25 8.43 2.40
C LYS A 10 0.95 8.73 1.07
N MET A 11 2.05 9.49 1.13
CA MET A 11 2.83 9.84 -0.07
C MET A 11 3.41 8.60 -0.73
N LEU A 12 3.96 7.65 0.03
CA LEU A 12 4.51 6.39 -0.50
C LEU A 12 3.41 5.53 -1.15
N ILE A 13 2.25 5.38 -0.50
CA ILE A 13 1.13 4.63 -1.09
C ILE A 13 0.69 5.28 -2.42
N LEU A 14 0.52 6.60 -2.44
CA LEU A 14 0.10 7.32 -3.66
C LEU A 14 1.17 7.26 -4.77
N SER A 15 2.43 7.54 -4.44
CA SER A 15 3.51 7.56 -5.42
C SER A 15 3.81 6.17 -5.96
N GLY A 16 3.83 5.15 -5.10
CA GLY A 16 4.02 3.76 -5.51
C GLY A 16 2.90 3.27 -6.43
N PHE A 17 1.65 3.64 -6.15
CA PHE A 17 0.51 3.29 -7.01
C PHE A 17 0.61 3.98 -8.38
N LEU A 18 0.97 5.26 -8.41
CA LEU A 18 1.20 5.99 -9.67
C LEU A 18 2.35 5.39 -10.48
N ILE A 19 3.49 5.08 -9.85
CA ILE A 19 4.63 4.43 -10.49
C ILE A 19 4.23 3.07 -11.06
N SER A 20 3.45 2.29 -10.30
CA SER A 20 3.00 0.97 -10.73
C SER A 20 2.11 1.05 -11.98
N ILE A 21 1.12 1.95 -11.99
CA ILE A 21 0.24 2.17 -13.14
C ILE A 21 1.00 2.72 -14.34
N THR A 22 1.82 3.74 -14.14
CA THR A 22 2.54 4.40 -15.24
C THR A 22 3.60 3.48 -15.84
N GLY A 23 4.36 2.76 -15.00
CA GLY A 23 5.33 1.76 -15.44
C GLY A 23 4.71 0.68 -16.31
N SER A 24 3.60 0.10 -15.83
CA SER A 24 2.87 -0.96 -16.52
C SER A 24 2.14 -0.49 -17.79
N THR A 25 1.40 0.62 -17.68
CA THR A 25 0.40 1.02 -18.70
C THR A 25 0.96 1.99 -19.74
N ILE A 26 1.89 2.87 -19.35
CA ILE A 26 2.41 3.93 -20.24
C ILE A 26 3.71 3.48 -20.90
N PHE A 27 4.61 2.90 -20.12
CA PHE A 27 5.94 2.54 -20.60
C PHE A 27 6.08 1.07 -21.00
N GLY A 28 5.14 0.20 -20.59
CA GLY A 28 5.25 -1.25 -20.82
C GLY A 28 6.42 -1.89 -20.07
N ILE A 29 6.81 -1.30 -18.94
CA ILE A 29 8.00 -1.69 -18.17
C ILE A 29 7.56 -2.41 -16.89
N GLU A 30 7.68 -3.73 -16.90
CA GLU A 30 7.27 -4.60 -15.78
C GLU A 30 8.07 -4.36 -14.49
N TRP A 31 9.35 -4.00 -14.58
CA TRP A 31 10.16 -3.76 -13.38
C TRP A 31 9.74 -2.48 -12.64
N LEU A 32 9.22 -1.47 -13.35
CA LEU A 32 8.67 -0.26 -12.73
C LEU A 32 7.37 -0.57 -12.00
N GLU A 33 6.58 -1.52 -12.52
CA GLU A 33 5.40 -2.04 -11.83
C GLU A 33 5.78 -2.61 -10.45
N LEU A 34 6.79 -3.49 -10.42
CA LEU A 34 7.30 -4.11 -9.19
C LEU A 34 7.88 -3.08 -8.21
N VAL A 35 8.60 -2.07 -8.69
CA VAL A 35 9.12 -0.98 -7.86
C VAL A 35 7.96 -0.20 -7.23
N GLY A 36 6.96 0.17 -8.02
CA GLY A 36 5.77 0.87 -7.53
C GLY A 36 5.02 0.07 -6.44
N LEU A 37 4.81 -1.22 -6.68
CA LEU A 37 4.17 -2.13 -5.71
C LEU A 37 4.98 -2.26 -4.41
N SER A 38 6.31 -2.32 -4.51
CA SER A 38 7.21 -2.36 -3.35
C SER A 38 7.09 -1.08 -2.51
N ILE A 39 7.01 0.08 -3.16
CA ILE A 39 6.83 1.37 -2.48
C ILE A 39 5.47 1.42 -1.76
N VAL A 40 4.39 0.93 -2.40
CA VAL A 40 3.06 0.82 -1.77
C VAL A 40 3.14 -0.04 -0.51
N PHE A 41 3.80 -1.20 -0.59
CA PHE A 41 3.95 -2.11 0.54
C PHE A 41 4.71 -1.46 1.71
N ILE A 42 5.81 -0.76 1.44
CA ILE A 42 6.56 0.00 2.45
C ILE A 42 5.66 1.06 3.10
N GLY A 43 4.87 1.79 2.30
CA GLY A 43 3.90 2.76 2.80
C GLY A 43 2.89 2.16 3.78
N PHE A 44 2.35 0.97 3.46
CA PHE A 44 1.49 0.21 4.37
C PHE A 44 2.20 -0.19 5.65
N VAL A 45 3.41 -0.78 5.56
CA VAL A 45 4.21 -1.17 6.74
C VAL A 45 4.45 0.00 7.69
N LEU A 46 4.78 1.17 7.15
CA LEU A 46 4.97 2.39 7.95
C LEU A 46 3.67 2.89 8.60
N SER A 47 2.52 2.66 7.96
CA SER A 47 1.20 3.01 8.51
C SER A 47 0.64 2.01 9.53
N LYS A 48 1.35 0.89 9.79
CA LYS A 48 0.85 -0.20 10.65
C LYS A 48 0.37 0.29 12.01
N LYS A 49 1.17 1.11 12.69
CA LYS A 49 0.83 1.64 14.02
C LYS A 49 -0.42 2.52 13.94
N ASP A 50 -0.50 3.38 12.92
CA ASP A 50 -1.64 4.29 12.71
C ASP A 50 -2.97 3.53 12.48
N PHE A 51 -2.92 2.34 11.87
CA PHE A 51 -4.11 1.50 11.70
C PHE A 51 -4.46 0.69 12.95
N ILE A 52 -3.47 0.12 13.62
CA ILE A 52 -3.68 -0.79 14.76
C ILE A 52 -4.03 -0.02 16.04
N GLU A 53 -3.30 1.04 16.36
CA GLU A 53 -3.49 1.78 17.63
C GLU A 53 -4.82 2.53 17.68
N VAL A 54 -5.37 2.93 16.53
CA VAL A 54 -6.60 3.73 16.46
C VAL A 54 -7.87 2.92 16.73
N ARG A 55 -7.85 1.59 16.52
CA ARG A 55 -9.05 0.73 16.66
C ARG A 55 -8.81 -0.57 17.41
N GLY A 56 -7.65 -0.75 18.04
CA GLY A 56 -7.28 -1.99 18.71
C GLY A 56 -7.34 -3.20 17.77
N ASP A 57 -7.96 -4.29 18.21
CA ASP A 57 -8.07 -5.53 17.44
C ASP A 57 -8.78 -5.35 16.09
N TYR A 58 -9.78 -4.47 16.01
CA TYR A 58 -10.48 -4.21 14.75
C TYR A 58 -9.57 -3.52 13.72
N GLY A 59 -8.67 -2.64 14.17
CA GLY A 59 -7.67 -1.99 13.32
C GLY A 59 -6.65 -2.99 12.77
N LYS A 60 -6.28 -3.97 13.58
CA LYS A 60 -5.42 -5.10 13.20
C LYS A 60 -6.05 -5.93 12.07
N HIS A 61 -7.33 -6.30 12.21
CA HIS A 61 -8.03 -7.06 11.17
C HIS A 61 -8.09 -6.29 9.84
N ILE A 62 -8.49 -5.01 9.87
CA ILE A 62 -8.54 -4.17 8.66
C ILE A 62 -7.16 -4.10 8.00
N TYR A 63 -6.11 -3.82 8.78
CA TYR A 63 -4.76 -3.68 8.26
C TYR A 63 -4.28 -4.94 7.53
N TYR A 64 -4.45 -6.12 8.15
CA TYR A 64 -4.02 -7.37 7.54
C TYR A 64 -4.92 -7.78 6.37
N THR A 65 -6.23 -7.52 6.43
CA THR A 65 -7.13 -7.77 5.29
C THR A 65 -6.74 -6.92 4.08
N ILE A 66 -6.43 -5.63 4.26
CA ILE A 66 -5.98 -4.76 3.16
C ILE A 66 -4.67 -5.27 2.55
N ILE A 67 -3.69 -5.68 3.38
CA ILE A 67 -2.42 -6.23 2.88
C ILE A 67 -2.66 -7.52 2.09
N ILE A 68 -3.49 -8.43 2.62
CA ILE A 68 -3.81 -9.68 1.93
C ILE A 68 -4.50 -9.39 0.59
N MET A 69 -5.48 -8.48 0.57
CA MET A 69 -6.13 -8.05 -0.68
C MET A 69 -5.12 -7.47 -1.67
N PHE A 70 -4.20 -6.62 -1.21
CA PHE A 70 -3.17 -6.02 -2.06
C PHE A 70 -2.23 -7.08 -2.66
N VAL A 71 -1.76 -8.02 -1.85
CA VAL A 71 -0.92 -9.14 -2.30
C VAL A 71 -1.69 -9.99 -3.31
N LEU A 72 -2.93 -10.39 -3.00
CA LEU A 72 -3.75 -11.18 -3.94
C LEU A 72 -3.97 -10.46 -5.27
N LEU A 73 -4.32 -9.16 -5.25
CA LEU A 73 -4.49 -8.38 -6.48
C LEU A 73 -3.20 -8.24 -7.29
N THR A 74 -2.05 -8.22 -6.62
CA THR A 74 -0.74 -8.15 -7.28
C THR A 74 -0.39 -9.45 -8.02
N PHE A 75 -0.72 -10.61 -7.44
CA PHE A 75 -0.35 -11.92 -7.98
C PHE A 75 -1.46 -12.62 -8.80
N ILE A 76 -2.69 -12.10 -8.81
CA ILE A 76 -3.78 -12.58 -9.67
C ILE A 76 -3.66 -12.07 -11.11
N ARG A 77 -2.85 -11.03 -11.32
CA ARG A 77 -2.51 -10.51 -12.64
C ARG A 77 -1.51 -11.42 -13.35
#